data_AF-A0A8S2RYQ9-F1
#
_entry.id   AF-A0A8S2RYQ9-F1
#
_cell.length_a   1.000
_cell.length_b   1.000
_cell.length_c   1.000
_cell.angle_alpha   90.00
_cell.angle_beta   90.00
_cell.angle_gamma   90.00
#
_symmetry.space_group_name_H-M   'P 1'
#
loop_
_entity.id
_entity.type
_entity.pdbx_description
1 polymer ?
#
loop_
_entity_poly.entity_id
_entity_poly.type
_entity_poly.pdbx_seq_one_letter_code
_entity_poly.pdbx_strand_id
1 'polypeptide(L)'
;MDDIQINNDNDNDNDILFEFQSYEEFRRERLKLNNESTLKLWYSLPSNLTNIDNKLFRRQALRQQRKRLRNFKFFAIYSSFLKKTFLKNKIRSKGFQLWNEAFNIPPLKDESLYGIYQSLGDITNQFLNKGQEYDPKIRYEELFKAGRTVWFMIAFQIQMNLPLILTDSIFGYNMLYPYTDDFIDSNQVPREAKKEFTKIFHKRLLFGESIYNPDAHFHGKQSDVNHLNLSPSLEAHADRVGKIFDMTKFIENDWKRNEKYQGVFMALTTIHESQMKSTLQHATFEDGYQPTMTLIEQISAEKGGASLIAAGFLIEGRLTRVKMAYLEYMGFAFQLLDDLQVRCTKFKNRAKFFFSSFIYG
;
A
#
# COMPACT_ATOMS: atom_id res chain seq x y z
N MET A 1 31.10 41.66 25.86
CA MET A 1 29.76 41.54 26.48
C MET A 1 28.82 42.09 25.43
N ASP A 2 28.25 41.30 24.52
CA ASP A 2 27.77 39.93 24.68
C ASP A 2 27.93 39.12 23.39
N ASP A 3 28.46 37.91 23.52
CA ASP A 3 28.43 36.87 22.50
C ASP A 3 27.09 36.13 22.60
N ILE A 4 26.27 36.24 21.55
CA ILE A 4 25.10 35.39 21.36
C ILE A 4 25.61 34.04 20.85
N GLN A 5 25.73 33.06 21.75
CA GLN A 5 25.85 31.65 21.38
C GLN A 5 24.57 31.22 20.66
N ILE A 6 24.63 31.15 19.33
CA ILE A 6 23.67 30.40 18.53
C ILE A 6 24.06 28.93 18.70
N ASN A 7 23.33 28.22 19.56
CA ASN A 7 23.39 26.76 19.63
C ASN A 7 23.01 26.19 18.25
N ASN A 8 24.00 25.60 17.59
CA ASN A 8 23.80 24.71 16.45
C ASN A 8 23.29 23.36 16.97
N ASP A 9 21.99 23.27 17.27
CA ASP A 9 21.30 21.99 17.35
C ASP A 9 20.93 21.56 15.92
N ASN A 10 21.95 21.22 15.13
CA ASN A 10 21.82 20.38 13.93
C ASN A 10 22.13 18.95 14.37
N ASP A 11 21.26 18.37 15.20
CA ASP A 11 21.23 16.93 15.42
C ASP A 11 20.43 16.28 14.29
N ASN A 12 21.04 15.28 13.65
CA ASN A 12 20.53 14.54 12.49
C ASN A 12 19.21 13.81 12.80
N ASP A 13 18.07 14.50 12.67
CA ASP A 13 16.72 13.91 12.76
C ASP A 13 16.43 12.90 11.60
N ASN A 14 17.31 12.84 10.60
CA ASN A 14 17.16 12.01 9.40
C ASN A 14 17.45 10.51 9.63
N ASP A 15 18.21 10.15 10.66
CA ASP A 15 18.64 8.76 10.93
C ASP A 15 17.94 8.10 12.12
N ILE A 16 17.01 8.80 12.79
CA ILE A 16 16.27 8.23 13.93
C ILE A 16 15.22 7.26 13.40
N LEU A 17 15.49 5.97 13.61
CA LEU A 17 14.52 4.90 13.36
C LEU A 17 13.29 5.13 14.21
N PHE A 18 12.12 5.02 13.59
CA PHE A 18 10.87 5.27 14.28
C PHE A 18 10.50 4.00 15.07
N GLU A 19 10.60 4.11 16.40
CA GLU A 19 10.30 3.03 17.34
C GLU A 19 8.96 3.29 18.01
N PHE A 20 8.27 2.20 18.38
CA PHE A 20 6.93 2.24 18.95
C PHE A 20 6.88 1.30 20.14
N GLN A 21 6.26 1.72 21.23
CA GLN A 21 6.04 0.86 22.40
C GLN A 21 4.70 0.13 22.34
N SER A 22 3.77 0.58 21.49
CA SER A 22 2.45 -0.03 21.35
C SER A 22 1.80 0.25 20.00
N TYR A 23 0.78 -0.56 19.66
CA TYR A 23 -0.06 -0.34 18.48
C TYR A 23 -0.79 1.02 18.52
N GLU A 24 -1.28 1.43 19.68
CA GLU A 24 -1.96 2.73 19.84
C GLU A 24 -1.00 3.91 19.64
N GLU A 25 0.25 3.77 20.11
CA GLU A 25 1.28 4.76 19.82
C GLU A 25 1.58 4.85 18.33
N PHE A 26 1.80 3.71 17.66
CA PHE A 26 2.00 3.66 16.20
C PHE A 26 0.88 4.38 15.46
N ARG A 27 -0.37 4.06 15.80
CA ARG A 27 -1.55 4.65 15.17
C ARG A 27 -1.63 6.15 15.41
N ARG A 28 -1.42 6.59 16.65
CA ARG A 28 -1.45 8.02 17.02
C ARG A 28 -0.36 8.80 16.30
N GLU A 29 0.87 8.30 16.28
CA GLU A 29 1.99 8.96 15.62
C GLU A 29 1.79 9.07 14.11
N ARG A 30 1.32 8.00 13.48
CA ARG A 30 0.94 8.03 12.07
C ARG A 30 -0.11 9.12 11.79
N LEU A 31 -1.17 9.20 12.61
CA LEU A 31 -2.22 10.22 12.44
C LEU A 31 -1.69 11.64 12.63
N LYS A 32 -0.70 11.86 13.51
CA LYS A 32 -0.02 13.16 13.63
C LYS A 32 0.76 13.54 12.36
N LEU A 33 1.35 12.55 11.68
CA LEU A 33 2.02 12.79 10.38
C LEU A 33 1.01 13.16 9.29
N ASN A 34 -0.22 12.66 9.40
CA ASN A 34 -1.35 12.99 8.53
C ASN A 34 -2.00 14.37 8.81
N ASN A 35 -1.39 15.23 9.65
CA ASN A 35 -1.98 16.52 10.02
C ASN A 35 -2.25 17.44 8.82
N GLU A 36 -3.47 18.02 8.79
CA GLU A 36 -4.04 19.21 8.11
C GLU A 36 -3.61 19.58 6.68
N SER A 37 -2.33 19.45 6.33
CA SER A 37 -1.77 19.81 5.02
C SER A 37 -2.41 19.05 3.86
N THR A 38 -2.90 17.85 4.12
CA THR A 38 -3.35 16.88 3.11
C THR A 38 -4.77 17.20 2.62
N LEU A 39 -5.71 17.41 3.55
CA LEU A 39 -7.05 17.93 3.24
C LEU A 39 -7.00 19.40 2.78
N LYS A 40 -6.10 20.23 3.36
CA LYS A 40 -5.84 21.60 2.84
C LYS A 40 -5.33 21.55 1.40
N LEU A 41 -4.44 20.62 1.06
CA LEU A 41 -4.00 20.37 -0.32
C LEU A 41 -5.20 20.04 -1.21
N TRP A 42 -6.07 19.11 -0.82
CA TRP A 42 -7.29 18.79 -1.55
C TRP A 42 -8.21 19.99 -1.78
N TYR A 43 -8.55 20.73 -0.73
CA TYR A 43 -9.40 21.92 -0.86
C TYR A 43 -8.71 23.07 -1.62
N SER A 44 -7.38 23.06 -1.71
CA SER A 44 -6.60 24.03 -2.52
C SER A 44 -6.42 23.62 -3.98
N LEU A 45 -6.82 22.40 -4.38
CA LEU A 45 -6.72 21.99 -5.77
C LEU A 45 -7.72 22.80 -6.62
N PRO A 46 -7.28 23.33 -7.76
CA PRO A 46 -8.16 24.07 -8.64
C PRO A 46 -9.32 23.17 -9.13
N SER A 47 -10.54 23.69 -9.12
CA SER A 47 -11.75 22.97 -9.53
C SER A 47 -11.73 22.52 -11.00
N ASN A 48 -10.83 23.08 -11.82
CA ASN A 48 -10.55 22.72 -13.20
C ASN A 48 -9.17 22.04 -13.35
N LEU A 49 -9.00 20.84 -12.79
CA LEU A 49 -7.81 20.05 -13.06
C LEU A 49 -7.72 19.74 -14.56
N THR A 50 -6.68 20.29 -15.21
CA THR A 50 -6.41 20.06 -16.63
C THR A 50 -6.19 18.57 -16.86
N ASN A 51 -6.90 18.02 -17.85
CA ASN A 51 -6.76 16.63 -18.30
C ASN A 51 -5.27 16.29 -18.40
N ILE A 52 -4.81 15.28 -17.65
CA ILE A 52 -3.41 14.87 -17.66
C ILE A 52 -3.09 14.41 -19.10
N ASP A 53 -2.38 15.29 -19.79
CA ASP A 53 -2.47 15.44 -21.22
C ASP A 53 -1.84 14.25 -21.98
N ASN A 54 -2.60 13.67 -22.93
CA ASN A 54 -2.18 12.64 -23.88
C ASN A 54 -0.93 13.01 -24.71
N LYS A 55 -0.48 14.27 -24.63
CA LYS A 55 0.72 14.81 -25.28
C LYS A 55 2.02 14.14 -24.86
N LEU A 56 2.14 13.60 -23.63
CA LEU A 56 3.37 12.92 -23.19
C LEU A 56 3.66 11.64 -23.96
N PHE A 57 2.64 10.97 -24.49
CA PHE A 57 2.78 9.70 -25.21
C PHE A 57 3.09 9.85 -26.69
N ARG A 58 3.10 11.07 -27.25
CA ARG A 58 3.32 11.28 -28.69
C ARG A 58 4.79 11.21 -29.13
N ARG A 59 5.76 11.21 -28.22
CA ARG A 59 7.18 11.35 -28.60
C ARG A 59 8.08 10.11 -28.52
N GLN A 60 7.61 8.96 -28.04
CA GLN A 60 8.42 7.72 -28.10
C GLN A 60 7.52 6.49 -28.33
N ALA A 61 7.62 5.86 -29.50
CA ALA A 61 7.69 4.39 -29.67
C ALA A 61 7.34 3.95 -31.11
N LEU A 62 8.34 3.29 -31.72
CA LEU A 62 8.27 2.47 -32.92
C LEU A 62 7.20 1.36 -32.79
N ARG A 63 6.59 1.01 -33.91
CA ARG A 63 5.29 0.34 -34.05
C ARG A 63 5.17 -1.09 -33.47
N GLN A 64 6.23 -1.74 -33.00
CA GLN A 64 6.13 -3.09 -32.41
C GLN A 64 6.07 -3.15 -30.87
N GLN A 65 6.46 -2.08 -30.15
CA GLN A 65 6.40 -2.07 -28.67
C GLN A 65 5.00 -1.76 -28.09
N ARG A 66 4.04 -1.35 -28.92
CA ARG A 66 2.72 -0.82 -28.46
C ARG A 66 1.81 -1.85 -27.79
N LYS A 67 1.93 -3.14 -28.10
CA LYS A 67 1.12 -4.18 -27.43
C LYS A 67 1.58 -4.43 -25.98
N ARG A 68 2.89 -4.39 -25.71
CA ARG A 68 3.45 -4.53 -24.35
C ARG A 68 3.33 -3.24 -23.53
N LEU A 69 3.56 -2.07 -24.14
CA LEU A 69 3.48 -0.75 -23.47
C LEU A 69 2.06 -0.35 -23.03
N ARG A 70 0.99 -0.91 -23.62
CA ARG A 70 -0.38 -0.54 -23.24
C ARG A 70 -0.71 -0.92 -21.79
N ASN A 71 -0.13 -2.00 -21.29
CA ASN A 71 -0.30 -2.47 -19.90
C ASN A 71 0.61 -1.71 -18.92
N PHE A 72 1.73 -1.16 -19.41
CA PHE A 72 2.67 -0.32 -18.63
C PHE A 72 2.40 1.19 -18.72
N LYS A 73 1.33 1.61 -19.42
CA LYS A 73 0.87 3.01 -19.43
C LYS A 73 0.74 3.56 -18.02
N PHE A 74 0.32 2.71 -17.10
CA PHE A 74 0.12 3.04 -15.70
C PHE A 74 1.42 3.41 -14.98
N PHE A 75 2.48 2.58 -15.10
CA PHE A 75 3.82 2.89 -14.60
C PHE A 75 4.42 4.13 -15.28
N ALA A 76 4.17 4.32 -16.58
CA ALA A 76 4.59 5.52 -17.31
C ALA A 76 3.86 6.80 -16.84
N ILE A 77 2.57 6.71 -16.50
CA ILE A 77 1.80 7.81 -15.90
C ILE A 77 2.32 8.10 -14.50
N TYR A 78 2.55 7.08 -13.69
CA TYR A 78 3.08 7.19 -12.33
C TYR A 78 4.47 7.85 -12.32
N SER A 79 5.42 7.30 -13.08
CA SER A 79 6.76 7.87 -13.26
C SER A 79 6.72 9.26 -13.88
N SER A 80 5.79 9.55 -14.80
CA SER A 80 5.61 10.90 -15.32
C SER A 80 4.98 11.85 -14.31
N PHE A 81 4.09 11.39 -13.44
CA PHE A 81 3.49 12.18 -12.37
C PHE A 81 4.58 12.51 -11.36
N LEU A 82 5.33 11.53 -10.88
CA LEU A 82 6.54 11.76 -10.06
C LEU A 82 7.50 12.71 -10.78
N LYS A 83 7.86 12.47 -12.04
CA LYS A 83 8.73 13.42 -12.77
C LYS A 83 8.13 14.83 -12.84
N LYS A 84 6.82 15.01 -13.03
CA LYS A 84 6.21 16.36 -13.10
C LYS A 84 6.08 17.05 -11.74
N THR A 85 5.62 16.31 -10.72
CA THR A 85 5.49 16.77 -9.34
C THR A 85 6.85 17.17 -8.77
N PHE A 86 7.93 16.52 -9.22
CA PHE A 86 9.28 16.73 -8.71
C PHE A 86 10.21 17.57 -9.64
N LEU A 87 10.00 17.64 -10.98
CA LEU A 87 10.87 18.45 -11.88
C LEU A 87 10.30 19.82 -12.27
N LYS A 88 8.98 20.08 -12.25
CA LYS A 88 8.44 21.17 -13.09
C LYS A 88 8.08 22.50 -12.43
N ASN A 89 8.14 22.64 -11.10
CA ASN A 89 8.27 23.90 -10.34
C ASN A 89 7.77 23.73 -8.91
N LYS A 90 8.68 23.37 -8.00
CA LYS A 90 8.91 23.99 -6.68
C LYS A 90 9.79 23.03 -5.86
N ILE A 91 11.06 23.41 -5.72
CA ILE A 91 11.97 23.04 -4.62
C ILE A 91 11.31 23.28 -3.22
N ARG A 92 10.13 23.94 -3.19
CA ARG A 92 9.33 24.31 -2.02
C ARG A 92 8.08 23.44 -1.76
N SER A 93 7.85 22.33 -2.48
CA SER A 93 6.70 21.45 -2.17
C SER A 93 7.01 20.57 -0.95
N LYS A 94 6.03 20.35 -0.07
CA LYS A 94 6.20 19.50 1.13
C LYS A 94 6.67 18.09 0.76
N GLY A 95 6.15 17.51 -0.34
CA GLY A 95 6.60 16.20 -0.82
C GLY A 95 8.05 16.17 -1.31
N PHE A 96 8.55 17.25 -1.91
CA PHE A 96 9.96 17.35 -2.32
C PHE A 96 10.89 17.52 -1.12
N GLN A 97 10.50 18.33 -0.13
CA GLN A 97 11.23 18.49 1.14
C GLN A 97 11.33 17.15 1.88
N LEU A 98 10.20 16.49 2.10
CA LEU A 98 10.15 15.16 2.74
C LEU A 98 10.94 14.11 1.97
N TRP A 99 10.95 14.14 0.63
CA TRP A 99 11.73 13.19 -0.16
C TRP A 99 13.23 13.43 -0.05
N ASN A 100 13.68 14.69 -0.16
CA ASN A 100 15.09 15.04 0.02
C ASN A 100 15.58 14.67 1.42
N GLU A 101 14.80 14.99 2.45
CA GLU A 101 15.08 14.65 3.84
C GLU A 101 15.08 13.13 4.07
N ALA A 102 14.11 12.40 3.50
CA ALA A 102 13.96 10.96 3.72
C ALA A 102 15.02 10.10 3.04
N PHE A 103 15.53 10.54 1.87
CA PHE A 103 16.31 9.67 1.00
C PHE A 103 17.70 10.21 0.67
N ASN A 104 17.94 11.52 0.73
CA ASN A 104 19.23 12.14 0.39
C ASN A 104 19.83 11.62 -0.94
N ILE A 105 18.98 11.25 -1.90
CA ILE A 105 19.35 10.64 -3.19
C ILE A 105 19.26 11.72 -4.28
N PRO A 106 20.28 11.91 -5.14
CA PRO A 106 20.11 12.68 -6.36
C PRO A 106 19.11 11.99 -7.30
N PRO A 107 18.21 12.71 -7.99
CA PRO A 107 17.18 12.11 -8.84
C PRO A 107 17.79 11.10 -9.80
N LEU A 108 17.15 9.92 -9.91
CA LEU A 108 17.54 8.77 -10.74
C LEU A 108 18.43 9.17 -11.92
N LYS A 109 19.71 8.79 -11.85
CA LYS A 109 20.58 8.81 -13.03
C LYS A 109 19.97 7.88 -14.09
N ASP A 110 20.22 8.20 -15.35
CA ASP A 110 19.76 7.54 -16.58
C ASP A 110 20.21 6.05 -16.71
N GLU A 111 20.10 5.25 -15.65
CA GLU A 111 20.21 3.81 -15.72
C GLU A 111 19.02 3.28 -16.53
N SER A 112 19.35 2.55 -17.59
CA SER A 112 18.46 2.34 -18.74
C SER A 112 17.05 1.92 -18.30
N LEU A 113 16.05 2.74 -18.65
CA LEU A 113 14.63 2.41 -18.52
C LEU A 113 14.33 0.97 -18.95
N TYR A 114 15.06 0.48 -19.96
CA TYR A 114 15.01 -0.89 -20.44
C TYR A 114 15.29 -1.95 -19.35
N GLY A 115 16.35 -1.80 -18.55
CA GLY A 115 16.66 -2.69 -17.44
C GLY A 115 15.55 -2.70 -16.39
N ILE A 116 15.01 -1.53 -16.04
CA ILE A 116 13.87 -1.41 -15.12
C ILE A 116 12.64 -2.15 -15.67
N TYR A 117 12.35 -2.03 -16.96
CA TYR A 117 11.23 -2.74 -17.59
C TYR A 117 11.43 -4.25 -17.63
N GLN A 118 12.67 -4.73 -17.81
CA GLN A 118 12.99 -6.16 -17.75
C GLN A 118 12.78 -6.70 -16.34
N SER A 119 13.38 -6.06 -15.32
CA SER A 119 13.20 -6.47 -13.92
C SER A 119 11.73 -6.46 -13.51
N LEU A 120 10.95 -5.47 -13.95
CA LEU A 120 9.52 -5.39 -13.67
C LEU A 120 8.75 -6.57 -14.30
N GLY A 121 9.08 -6.94 -15.55
CA GLY A 121 8.49 -8.11 -16.21
C GLY A 121 8.86 -9.41 -15.51
N ASP A 122 10.13 -9.57 -15.14
CA ASP A 122 10.64 -10.77 -14.48
C ASP A 122 10.04 -10.95 -13.08
N ILE A 123 9.98 -9.89 -12.27
CA ILE A 123 9.33 -9.91 -10.96
C ILE A 123 7.84 -10.20 -11.09
N THR A 124 7.17 -9.63 -12.09
CA THR A 124 5.76 -9.93 -12.34
C THR A 124 5.58 -11.42 -12.65
N ASN A 125 6.40 -12.00 -13.52
CA ASN A 125 6.32 -13.43 -13.83
C ASN A 125 6.64 -14.31 -12.61
N GLN A 126 7.63 -13.94 -11.79
CA GLN A 126 7.93 -14.63 -10.54
C GLN A 126 6.73 -14.60 -9.58
N PHE A 127 6.07 -13.46 -9.43
CA PHE A 127 4.88 -13.33 -8.59
C PHE A 127 3.73 -14.21 -9.09
N LEU A 128 3.47 -14.19 -10.41
CA LEU A 128 2.42 -15.02 -11.02
C LEU A 128 2.73 -16.52 -10.86
N ASN A 129 3.96 -16.95 -11.15
CA ASN A 129 4.33 -18.36 -11.03
C ASN A 129 4.24 -18.83 -9.57
N LYS A 130 4.80 -18.06 -8.63
CA LYS A 130 4.75 -18.37 -7.20
C LYS A 130 3.32 -18.44 -6.66
N GLY A 131 2.43 -17.57 -7.13
CA GLY A 131 1.02 -17.61 -6.77
C GLY A 131 0.29 -18.84 -7.31
N GLN A 132 0.57 -19.24 -8.55
CA GLN A 132 0.00 -20.45 -9.15
C GLN A 132 0.55 -21.74 -8.53
N GLU A 133 1.83 -21.77 -8.15
CA GLU A 133 2.44 -22.88 -7.42
C GLU A 133 1.81 -23.05 -6.03
N TYR A 134 1.56 -21.93 -5.34
CA TYR A 134 0.95 -21.92 -4.02
C TYR A 134 -0.54 -22.31 -4.03
N ASP A 135 -1.32 -21.76 -4.97
CA ASP A 135 -2.75 -22.05 -5.12
C ASP A 135 -3.11 -22.26 -6.59
N PRO A 136 -3.03 -23.51 -7.10
CA PRO A 136 -3.33 -23.81 -8.50
C PRO A 136 -4.77 -23.49 -8.94
N LYS A 137 -5.68 -23.23 -7.98
CA LYS A 137 -7.08 -22.91 -8.26
C LYS A 137 -7.33 -21.41 -8.40
N ILE A 138 -6.36 -20.56 -8.03
CA ILE A 138 -6.53 -19.11 -8.13
C ILE A 138 -6.68 -18.69 -9.60
N ARG A 139 -7.60 -17.76 -9.86
CA ARG A 139 -7.79 -17.26 -11.23
C ARG A 139 -6.63 -16.35 -11.61
N TYR A 140 -6.19 -16.46 -12.86
CA TYR A 140 -5.10 -15.63 -13.36
C TYR A 140 -5.44 -14.13 -13.29
N GLU A 141 -6.70 -13.76 -13.45
CA GLU A 141 -7.15 -12.36 -13.34
C GLU A 141 -7.00 -11.81 -11.92
N GLU A 142 -7.32 -12.61 -10.90
CA GLU A 142 -7.16 -12.24 -9.49
C GLU A 142 -5.68 -12.09 -9.13
N LEU A 143 -4.87 -13.03 -9.60
CA LEU A 143 -3.43 -13.02 -9.39
C LEU A 143 -2.78 -11.83 -10.11
N PHE A 144 -3.16 -11.56 -11.36
CA PHE A 144 -2.67 -10.39 -12.09
C PHE A 144 -3.12 -9.07 -11.43
N LYS A 145 -4.34 -9.02 -10.89
CA LYS A 145 -4.85 -7.88 -10.13
C LYS A 145 -3.99 -7.60 -8.90
N ALA A 146 -3.67 -8.65 -8.12
CA ALA A 146 -2.76 -8.58 -6.97
C ALA A 146 -1.35 -8.15 -7.39
N GLY A 147 -0.85 -8.67 -8.51
CA GLY A 147 0.46 -8.34 -9.07
C GLY A 147 0.65 -6.88 -9.47
N ARG A 148 -0.43 -6.11 -9.69
CA ARG A 148 -0.31 -4.66 -9.96
C ARG A 148 0.26 -3.91 -8.75
N THR A 149 -0.05 -4.37 -7.53
CA THR A 149 0.43 -3.69 -6.32
C THR A 149 1.93 -3.94 -6.09
N VAL A 150 2.46 -5.07 -6.58
CA VAL A 150 3.89 -5.36 -6.65
C VAL A 150 4.64 -4.29 -7.45
N TRP A 151 4.05 -3.75 -8.51
CA TRP A 151 4.70 -2.70 -9.31
C TRP A 151 4.95 -1.41 -8.53
N PHE A 152 4.09 -1.07 -7.56
CA PHE A 152 4.33 0.06 -6.67
C PHE A 152 5.46 -0.24 -5.69
N MET A 153 5.52 -1.46 -5.16
CA MET A 153 6.60 -1.87 -4.26
C MET A 153 7.96 -1.86 -4.96
N ILE A 154 8.01 -2.27 -6.23
CA ILE A 154 9.22 -2.12 -7.07
C ILE A 154 9.54 -0.64 -7.28
N ALA A 155 8.55 0.20 -7.55
CA ALA A 155 8.78 1.64 -7.68
C ALA A 155 9.36 2.25 -6.39
N PHE A 156 8.93 1.78 -5.22
CA PHE A 156 9.53 2.18 -3.94
C PHE A 156 10.94 1.65 -3.78
N GLN A 157 11.21 0.39 -4.12
CA GLN A 157 12.59 -0.14 -4.11
C GLN A 157 13.51 0.74 -4.97
N ILE A 158 13.07 1.18 -6.16
CA ILE A 158 13.83 2.12 -6.99
C ILE A 158 14.05 3.46 -6.27
N GLN A 159 13.01 4.05 -5.69
CA GLN A 159 13.12 5.34 -4.98
C GLN A 159 14.03 5.27 -3.76
N MET A 160 14.09 4.10 -3.11
CA MET A 160 14.91 3.81 -1.94
C MET A 160 16.32 3.32 -2.30
N ASN A 161 16.64 3.20 -3.60
CA ASN A 161 17.90 2.63 -4.10
C ASN A 161 18.17 1.21 -3.55
N LEU A 162 17.12 0.39 -3.52
CA LEU A 162 17.14 -1.00 -3.07
C LEU A 162 17.16 -1.97 -4.27
N PRO A 163 17.65 -3.21 -4.07
CA PRO A 163 17.55 -4.26 -5.08
C PRO A 163 16.10 -4.49 -5.53
N LEU A 164 15.90 -4.66 -6.83
CA LEU A 164 14.59 -4.99 -7.41
C LEU A 164 14.35 -6.49 -7.29
N ILE A 165 13.77 -6.91 -6.17
CA ILE A 165 13.54 -8.31 -5.85
C ILE A 165 12.11 -8.55 -5.37
N LEU A 166 11.56 -9.71 -5.70
CA LEU A 166 10.33 -10.22 -5.10
C LEU A 166 10.67 -10.94 -3.79
N THR A 167 10.53 -10.24 -2.66
CA THR A 167 10.69 -10.84 -1.34
C THR A 167 9.46 -11.66 -0.95
N ASP A 168 9.56 -12.48 0.10
CA ASP A 168 8.42 -13.22 0.64
C ASP A 168 7.37 -12.26 1.23
N SER A 169 7.80 -11.15 1.83
CA SER A 169 6.95 -10.09 2.36
C SER A 169 6.14 -9.39 1.27
N ILE A 170 6.77 -9.05 0.13
CA ILE A 170 6.09 -8.49 -1.03
C ILE A 170 5.10 -9.51 -1.57
N PHE A 171 5.52 -10.76 -1.75
CA PHE A 171 4.61 -11.81 -2.22
C PHE A 171 3.41 -12.00 -1.30
N GLY A 172 3.64 -12.25 -0.01
CA GLY A 172 2.62 -12.51 1.00
C GLY A 172 1.63 -11.36 1.12
N TYR A 173 2.12 -10.13 1.23
CA TYR A 173 1.24 -8.96 1.31
C TYR A 173 0.33 -8.81 0.08
N ASN A 174 0.88 -8.97 -1.12
CA ASN A 174 0.08 -8.83 -2.33
C ASN A 174 -0.89 -10.00 -2.54
N MET A 175 -0.54 -11.19 -2.05
CA MET A 175 -1.43 -12.36 -2.07
C MET A 175 -2.48 -12.34 -0.95
N LEU A 176 -2.46 -11.40 -0.01
CA LEU A 176 -3.60 -11.19 0.88
C LEU A 176 -4.84 -10.77 0.09
N TYR A 177 -4.69 -9.89 -0.91
CA TYR A 177 -5.80 -9.28 -1.66
C TYR A 177 -6.80 -10.29 -2.26
N PRO A 178 -6.38 -11.33 -3.02
CA PRO A 178 -7.32 -12.32 -3.55
C PRO A 178 -8.10 -13.07 -2.47
N TYR A 179 -7.54 -13.20 -1.26
CA TYR A 179 -8.15 -13.97 -0.18
C TYR A 179 -8.95 -13.11 0.80
N THR A 180 -8.53 -11.88 1.08
CA THR A 180 -9.20 -10.98 2.02
C THR A 180 -10.42 -10.31 1.43
N ASP A 181 -10.35 -9.87 0.18
CA ASP A 181 -11.38 -8.94 -0.32
C ASP A 181 -12.62 -9.64 -0.83
N ASP A 182 -12.46 -10.79 -1.48
CA ASP A 182 -13.57 -11.67 -1.76
C ASP A 182 -14.25 -12.18 -0.48
N PHE A 183 -13.57 -12.09 0.68
CA PHE A 183 -14.16 -12.43 1.96
C PHE A 183 -14.87 -11.23 2.60
N ILE A 184 -14.23 -10.06 2.60
CA ILE A 184 -14.72 -8.84 3.22
C ILE A 184 -15.86 -8.21 2.41
N ASP A 185 -15.76 -8.17 1.09
CA ASP A 185 -16.70 -7.47 0.21
C ASP A 185 -17.87 -8.36 -0.23
N SER A 186 -17.75 -9.68 -0.13
CA SER A 186 -18.80 -10.60 -0.59
C SER A 186 -20.05 -10.53 0.27
N ASN A 187 -21.21 -10.34 -0.37
CA ASN A 187 -22.53 -10.44 0.28
C ASN A 187 -22.91 -11.88 0.66
N GLN A 188 -22.15 -12.87 0.18
CA GLN A 188 -22.38 -14.29 0.50
C GLN A 188 -21.74 -14.70 1.82
N VAL A 189 -20.79 -13.93 2.34
CA VAL A 189 -20.16 -14.19 3.64
C VAL A 189 -21.01 -13.53 4.74
N PRO A 190 -21.49 -14.30 5.75
CA PRO A 190 -22.30 -13.75 6.84
C PRO A 190 -21.57 -12.65 7.63
N ARG A 191 -22.32 -11.65 8.12
CA ARG A 191 -21.76 -10.55 8.94
C ARG A 191 -21.00 -11.05 10.17
N GLU A 192 -21.49 -12.13 10.80
CA GLU A 192 -20.85 -12.76 11.95
C GLU A 192 -19.49 -13.37 11.58
N ALA A 193 -19.40 -14.07 10.45
CA ALA A 193 -18.16 -14.62 9.92
C ALA A 193 -17.14 -13.51 9.62
N LYS A 194 -17.56 -12.40 9.00
CA LYS A 194 -16.70 -11.23 8.78
C LYS A 194 -16.17 -10.66 10.10
N LYS A 195 -17.02 -10.51 11.11
CA LYS A 195 -16.64 -9.98 12.42
C LYS A 195 -15.64 -10.88 13.14
N GLU A 196 -15.88 -12.19 13.18
CA GLU A 196 -14.96 -13.13 13.79
C GLU A 196 -13.64 -13.22 13.02
N PHE A 197 -13.67 -13.23 11.68
CA PHE A 197 -12.46 -13.17 10.85
C PHE A 197 -11.61 -11.94 11.19
N THR A 198 -12.21 -10.75 11.21
CA THR A 198 -11.50 -9.51 11.53
C THR A 198 -10.83 -9.59 12.89
N LYS A 199 -11.52 -10.15 13.89
CA LYS A 199 -10.98 -10.31 15.24
C LYS A 199 -9.81 -11.29 15.29
N ILE A 200 -9.92 -12.46 14.65
CA ILE A 200 -8.84 -13.46 14.67
C ILE A 200 -7.64 -13.00 13.83
N PHE A 201 -7.86 -12.36 12.69
CA PHE A 201 -6.77 -11.91 11.83
C PHE A 201 -6.04 -10.72 12.45
N HIS A 202 -6.78 -9.80 13.08
CA HIS A 202 -6.17 -8.72 13.89
C HIS A 202 -5.28 -9.29 15.01
N LYS A 203 -5.75 -10.33 15.72
CA LYS A 203 -4.92 -11.03 16.72
C LYS A 203 -3.71 -11.71 16.09
N ARG A 204 -3.88 -12.39 14.95
CA ARG A 204 -2.80 -13.07 14.22
C ARG A 204 -1.72 -12.09 13.79
N LEU A 205 -2.11 -10.90 13.33
CA LEU A 205 -1.17 -9.86 12.91
C LEU A 205 -0.41 -9.28 14.11
N LEU A 206 -1.08 -8.92 15.20
CA LEU A 206 -0.42 -8.30 16.35
C LEU A 206 0.41 -9.28 17.19
N PHE A 207 -0.10 -10.48 17.44
CA PHE A 207 0.48 -11.41 18.43
C PHE A 207 1.16 -12.63 17.81
N GLY A 208 0.93 -12.89 16.53
CA GLY A 208 1.44 -14.10 15.88
C GLY A 208 0.62 -15.35 16.18
N GLU A 209 1.15 -16.50 15.75
CA GLU A 209 0.68 -17.82 16.16
C GLU A 209 1.27 -18.21 17.52
N SER A 210 0.53 -18.99 18.31
CA SER A 210 1.03 -19.53 19.59
C SER A 210 2.27 -20.42 19.42
N ILE A 211 2.41 -21.06 18.26
CA ILE A 211 3.52 -21.94 17.90
C ILE A 211 4.57 -21.25 17.01
N TYR A 212 4.57 -19.91 16.97
CA TYR A 212 5.52 -19.16 16.15
C TYR A 212 6.97 -19.52 16.50
N ASN A 213 7.73 -19.95 15.48
CA ASN A 213 9.16 -20.22 15.59
C ASN A 213 9.93 -19.23 14.69
N PRO A 214 10.73 -18.30 15.26
CA PRO A 214 11.46 -17.28 14.49
C PRO A 214 12.59 -17.83 13.62
N ASP A 215 12.94 -19.12 13.76
CA ASP A 215 13.97 -19.78 12.96
C ASP A 215 13.38 -20.76 11.93
N ALA A 216 12.05 -20.97 11.95
CA ALA A 216 11.37 -21.73 10.92
C ALA A 216 11.19 -20.86 9.66
N HIS A 217 11.43 -21.45 8.49
CA HIS A 217 11.14 -20.83 7.20
C HIS A 217 9.90 -21.48 6.58
N PHE A 218 8.95 -20.65 6.16
CA PHE A 218 7.74 -21.11 5.51
C PHE A 218 8.00 -21.36 4.02
N HIS A 219 7.95 -22.62 3.62
CA HIS A 219 8.24 -23.06 2.25
C HIS A 219 7.03 -22.99 1.29
N GLY A 220 5.95 -22.30 1.67
CA GLY A 220 4.75 -22.17 0.83
C GLY A 220 3.84 -23.39 0.81
N LYS A 221 4.00 -24.36 1.71
CA LYS A 221 3.04 -25.46 1.87
C LYS A 221 1.88 -24.98 2.73
N GLN A 222 0.67 -25.06 2.19
CA GLN A 222 -0.53 -24.60 2.89
C GLN A 222 -0.66 -25.22 4.28
N SER A 223 -0.98 -24.39 5.28
CA SER A 223 -1.15 -24.84 6.66
C SER A 223 -2.36 -25.76 6.79
N ASP A 224 -2.28 -26.75 7.68
CA ASP A 224 -3.44 -27.57 8.03
C ASP A 224 -4.45 -26.74 8.83
N VAL A 225 -5.61 -26.53 8.22
CA VAL A 225 -6.70 -25.71 8.75
C VAL A 225 -7.31 -26.28 10.03
N ASN A 226 -7.14 -27.58 10.29
CA ASN A 226 -7.66 -28.23 11.50
C ASN A 226 -6.99 -27.69 12.78
N HIS A 227 -5.78 -27.13 12.68
CA HIS A 227 -5.07 -26.54 13.80
C HIS A 227 -5.47 -25.09 14.10
N LEU A 228 -6.30 -24.46 13.26
CA LEU A 228 -6.67 -23.05 13.42
C LEU A 228 -7.72 -22.80 14.52
N ASN A 229 -8.34 -23.85 15.07
CA ASN A 229 -9.39 -23.76 16.11
C ASN A 229 -10.42 -22.66 15.83
N LEU A 230 -10.95 -22.64 14.61
CA LEU A 230 -11.88 -21.60 14.14
C LEU A 230 -13.25 -21.74 14.80
N SER A 231 -13.96 -20.63 14.95
CA SER A 231 -15.36 -20.63 15.39
C SER A 231 -16.26 -21.31 14.34
N PRO A 232 -17.44 -21.84 14.73
CA PRO A 232 -18.39 -22.43 13.79
C PRO A 232 -18.76 -21.50 12.62
N SER A 233 -18.81 -20.19 12.86
CA SER A 233 -19.07 -19.16 11.84
C SER A 233 -17.99 -19.06 10.75
N LEU A 234 -16.79 -19.61 10.98
CA LEU A 234 -15.65 -19.57 10.06
C LEU A 234 -15.28 -20.95 9.48
N GLU A 235 -15.88 -22.05 9.96
CA GLU A 235 -15.56 -23.41 9.48
C GLU A 235 -15.73 -23.55 7.96
N ALA A 236 -16.81 -22.99 7.40
CA ALA A 236 -17.06 -22.98 5.96
C ALA A 236 -16.01 -22.18 5.14
N HIS A 237 -15.16 -21.43 5.82
CA HIS A 237 -14.15 -20.56 5.24
C HIS A 237 -12.72 -20.90 5.71
N ALA A 238 -12.53 -22.05 6.36
CA ALA A 238 -11.28 -22.44 6.98
C ALA A 238 -10.09 -22.46 5.99
N ASP A 239 -10.28 -22.98 4.77
CA ASP A 239 -9.27 -22.98 3.68
C ASP A 239 -8.77 -21.56 3.40
N ARG A 240 -9.70 -20.62 3.25
CA ARG A 240 -9.37 -19.23 2.95
C ARG A 240 -8.65 -18.55 4.11
N VAL A 241 -9.10 -18.79 5.36
CA VAL A 241 -8.42 -18.26 6.55
C VAL A 241 -7.01 -18.83 6.67
N GLY A 242 -6.83 -20.14 6.40
CA GLY A 242 -5.52 -20.78 6.35
C GLY A 242 -4.58 -20.10 5.35
N LYS A 243 -5.07 -19.84 4.12
CA LYS A 243 -4.28 -19.13 3.10
C LYS A 243 -3.87 -17.72 3.52
N ILE A 244 -4.76 -16.99 4.19
CA ILE A 244 -4.46 -15.65 4.73
C ILE A 244 -3.36 -15.72 5.81
N PHE A 245 -3.40 -16.75 6.65
CA PHE A 245 -2.40 -16.94 7.70
C PHE A 245 -1.05 -17.36 7.10
N ASP A 246 -1.06 -18.19 6.05
CA ASP A 246 0.13 -18.55 5.27
C ASP A 246 0.77 -17.33 4.60
N MET A 247 -0.02 -16.39 4.10
CA MET A 247 0.52 -15.12 3.59
C MET A 247 1.22 -14.30 4.68
N THR A 248 0.72 -14.38 5.92
CA THR A 248 1.41 -13.79 7.08
C THR A 248 2.72 -14.52 7.39
N LYS A 249 2.78 -15.84 7.19
CA LYS A 249 4.02 -16.63 7.36
C LYS A 249 5.08 -16.28 6.31
N PHE A 250 4.68 -16.02 5.06
CA PHE A 250 5.61 -15.48 4.06
C PHE A 250 6.20 -14.14 4.51
N ILE A 251 5.41 -13.24 5.10
CA ILE A 251 5.93 -11.98 5.64
C ILE A 251 6.91 -12.23 6.80
N GLU A 252 6.63 -13.24 7.64
CA GLU A 252 7.49 -13.64 8.76
C GLU A 252 8.84 -14.23 8.34
N ASN A 253 8.97 -14.75 7.12
CA ASN A 253 10.26 -15.22 6.57
C ASN A 253 11.28 -14.08 6.47
N ASP A 254 10.82 -12.89 6.08
CA ASP A 254 11.67 -11.71 5.95
C ASP A 254 11.75 -10.92 7.26
N TRP A 255 10.64 -10.86 8.01
CA TRP A 255 10.51 -10.00 9.19
C TRP A 255 10.10 -10.80 10.43
N LYS A 256 11.09 -11.12 11.28
CA LYS A 256 10.86 -11.85 12.54
C LYS A 256 9.94 -11.07 13.49
N ARG A 257 9.06 -11.78 14.21
CA ARG A 257 8.21 -11.17 15.26
C ARG A 257 9.03 -10.84 16.51
N ASN A 258 9.66 -9.68 16.50
CA ASN A 258 10.39 -9.12 17.64
C ASN A 258 10.20 -7.60 17.69
N GLU A 259 10.72 -6.97 18.74
CA GLU A 259 10.62 -5.52 18.95
C GLU A 259 11.20 -4.71 17.78
N LYS A 260 12.21 -5.24 17.08
CA LYS A 260 12.88 -4.57 15.96
C LYS A 260 11.97 -4.42 14.73
N TYR A 261 11.11 -5.41 14.45
CA TYR A 261 10.25 -5.44 13.25
C TYR A 261 8.75 -5.36 13.57
N GLN A 262 8.37 -5.07 14.81
CA GLN A 262 6.96 -4.93 15.21
C GLN A 262 6.17 -3.93 14.35
N GLY A 263 6.84 -2.89 13.82
CA GLY A 263 6.25 -1.89 12.93
C GLY A 263 5.65 -2.50 11.65
N VAL A 264 6.21 -3.60 11.14
CA VAL A 264 5.66 -4.34 9.98
C VAL A 264 4.27 -4.84 10.30
N PHE A 265 4.12 -5.49 11.45
CA PHE A 265 2.86 -6.10 11.86
C PHE A 265 1.83 -5.04 12.31
N MET A 266 2.27 -3.96 12.96
CA MET A 266 1.40 -2.82 13.25
C MET A 266 0.88 -2.15 11.97
N ALA A 267 1.73 -1.98 10.96
CA ALA A 267 1.33 -1.41 9.68
C ALA A 267 0.33 -2.30 8.92
N LEU A 268 0.55 -3.62 8.91
CA LEU A 268 -0.40 -4.60 8.35
C LEU A 268 -1.75 -4.55 9.06
N THR A 269 -1.75 -4.49 10.39
CA THR A 269 -2.98 -4.33 11.18
C THR A 269 -3.70 -3.04 10.80
N THR A 270 -2.96 -1.93 10.67
CA THR A 270 -3.54 -0.63 10.32
C THR A 270 -4.19 -0.62 8.93
N ILE A 271 -3.53 -1.17 7.89
CA ILE A 271 -4.15 -1.21 6.56
C ILE A 271 -5.37 -2.13 6.53
N HIS A 272 -5.35 -3.25 7.26
CA HIS A 272 -6.51 -4.13 7.40
C HIS A 272 -7.69 -3.44 8.10
N GLU A 273 -7.44 -2.69 9.19
CA GLU A 273 -8.47 -1.87 9.83
C GLU A 273 -9.01 -0.78 8.90
N SER A 274 -8.14 -0.12 8.14
CA SER A 274 -8.54 0.90 7.16
C SER A 274 -9.36 0.31 6.02
N GLN A 275 -9.04 -0.91 5.55
CA GLN A 275 -9.88 -1.65 4.61
C GLN A 275 -11.26 -1.92 5.21
N MET A 276 -11.31 -2.34 6.47
CA MET A 276 -12.58 -2.62 7.13
C MET A 276 -13.43 -1.38 7.34
N LYS A 277 -12.83 -0.25 7.69
CA LYS A 277 -13.54 1.03 7.75
C LYS A 277 -14.05 1.48 6.39
N SER A 278 -13.37 1.13 5.30
CA SER A 278 -13.80 1.52 3.96
C SER A 278 -15.15 0.92 3.55
N THR A 279 -15.62 -0.16 4.19
CA THR A 279 -16.98 -0.66 3.94
C THR A 279 -18.06 0.33 4.37
N LEU A 280 -17.77 1.23 5.34
CA LEU A 280 -18.70 2.29 5.74
C LEU A 280 -18.93 3.32 4.62
N GLN A 281 -18.03 3.42 3.64
CA GLN A 281 -18.21 4.30 2.49
C GLN A 281 -19.36 3.83 1.57
N HIS A 282 -19.71 2.54 1.64
CA HIS A 282 -20.78 1.93 0.85
C HIS A 282 -22.09 1.75 1.64
N ALA A 283 -22.12 2.15 2.90
CA ALA A 283 -23.33 2.11 3.71
C ALA A 283 -24.41 3.02 3.12
N THR A 284 -25.62 2.49 3.01
CA THR A 284 -26.76 3.19 2.42
C THR A 284 -27.76 3.65 3.48
N PHE A 285 -28.72 4.49 3.07
CA PHE A 285 -29.84 4.87 3.94
C PHE A 285 -30.61 3.65 4.48
N GLU A 286 -30.69 2.59 3.68
CA GLU A 286 -31.33 1.32 4.06
C GLU A 286 -30.54 0.59 5.15
N ASP A 287 -29.22 0.84 5.25
CA ASP A 287 -28.37 0.38 6.36
C ASP A 287 -28.45 1.30 7.60
N GLY A 288 -29.33 2.31 7.60
CA GLY A 288 -29.52 3.27 8.69
C GLY A 288 -28.40 4.32 8.81
N TYR A 289 -27.54 4.44 7.79
CA TYR A 289 -26.37 5.31 7.83
C TYR A 289 -25.99 5.83 6.44
N GLN A 290 -25.89 7.16 6.28
CA GLN A 290 -25.31 7.78 5.09
C GLN A 290 -24.01 8.51 5.47
N PRO A 291 -22.85 8.09 4.93
CA PRO A 291 -21.59 8.77 5.22
C PRO A 291 -21.56 10.17 4.60
N THR A 292 -21.03 11.15 5.34
CA THR A 292 -20.79 12.49 4.82
C THR A 292 -19.61 12.50 3.86
N MET A 293 -19.55 13.48 2.94
CA MET A 293 -18.40 13.61 2.03
C MET A 293 -17.08 13.73 2.79
N THR A 294 -17.06 14.51 3.87
CA THR A 294 -15.89 14.70 4.73
C THR A 294 -15.42 13.39 5.35
N LEU A 295 -16.34 12.52 5.78
CA LEU A 295 -15.97 11.21 6.31
C LEU A 295 -15.40 10.30 5.23
N ILE A 296 -15.99 10.31 4.02
CA ILE A 296 -15.47 9.54 2.89
C ILE A 296 -14.05 9.99 2.55
N GLU A 297 -13.81 11.30 2.47
CA GLU A 297 -12.48 11.90 2.24
C GLU A 297 -11.47 11.46 3.30
N GLN A 298 -11.87 11.49 4.58
CA GLN A 298 -11.01 11.06 5.69
C GLN A 298 -10.66 9.57 5.59
N ILE A 299 -11.65 8.70 5.38
CA ILE A 299 -11.42 7.25 5.26
C ILE A 299 -10.48 6.94 4.08
N SER A 300 -10.67 7.61 2.95
CA SER A 300 -9.81 7.44 1.78
C SER A 300 -8.38 7.91 2.06
N ALA A 301 -8.21 9.07 2.69
CA ALA A 301 -6.88 9.56 3.07
C ALA A 301 -6.16 8.61 4.02
N GLU A 302 -6.88 8.13 5.05
CA GLU A 302 -6.34 7.17 6.00
C GLU A 302 -5.96 5.84 5.33
N LYS A 303 -6.77 5.32 4.40
CA LYS A 303 -6.48 4.09 3.69
C LYS A 303 -5.28 4.22 2.75
N GLY A 304 -5.19 5.32 2.01
CA GLY A 304 -4.08 5.60 1.10
C GLY A 304 -2.74 5.68 1.82
N GLY A 305 -2.66 6.46 2.92
CA GLY A 305 -1.46 6.57 3.74
C GLY A 305 -1.05 5.23 4.38
N ALA A 306 -2.01 4.52 4.98
CA ALA A 306 -1.77 3.20 5.58
C ALA A 306 -1.19 2.19 4.57
N SER A 307 -1.66 2.22 3.32
CA SER A 307 -1.19 1.29 2.28
C SER A 307 0.28 1.51 1.93
N LEU A 308 0.72 2.77 1.81
CA LEU A 308 2.13 3.06 1.50
C LEU A 308 3.05 2.83 2.70
N ILE A 309 2.59 3.13 3.91
CA ILE A 309 3.35 2.81 5.12
C ILE A 309 3.55 1.30 5.25
N ALA A 310 2.49 0.50 5.04
CA ALA A 310 2.60 -0.95 5.02
C ALA A 310 3.63 -1.40 3.96
N ALA A 311 3.55 -0.85 2.74
CA ALA A 311 4.51 -1.17 1.69
C ALA A 311 5.96 -0.84 2.09
N GLY A 312 6.20 0.34 2.68
CA GLY A 312 7.53 0.74 3.14
C GLY A 312 8.10 -0.18 4.21
N PHE A 313 7.29 -0.56 5.21
CA PHE A 313 7.71 -1.53 6.23
C PHE A 313 7.96 -2.92 5.66
N LEU A 314 7.16 -3.37 4.69
CA LEU A 314 7.36 -4.68 4.07
C LEU A 314 8.65 -4.75 3.24
N ILE A 315 9.13 -3.61 2.75
CA ILE A 315 10.37 -3.51 1.96
C ILE A 315 11.61 -3.36 2.85
N GLU A 316 11.56 -2.49 3.87
CA GLU A 316 12.75 -2.15 4.69
C GLU A 316 12.73 -2.75 6.10
N GLY A 317 11.59 -3.26 6.58
CA GLY A 317 11.38 -3.76 7.94
C GLY A 317 11.31 -2.68 9.01
N ARG A 318 12.00 -1.55 8.81
CA ARG A 318 12.01 -0.37 9.67
C ARG A 318 11.96 0.90 8.83
N LEU A 319 11.31 1.94 9.34
CA LEU A 319 11.25 3.24 8.69
C LEU A 319 11.72 4.32 9.66
N THR A 320 12.38 5.35 9.14
CA THR A 320 12.59 6.59 9.88
C THR A 320 11.29 7.40 9.91
N ARG A 321 11.18 8.34 10.85
CA ARG A 321 10.01 9.21 10.96
C ARG A 321 9.73 9.98 9.67
N VAL A 322 10.79 10.44 9.01
CA VAL A 322 10.73 11.18 7.74
C VAL A 322 10.23 10.30 6.60
N LYS A 323 10.73 9.05 6.48
CA LYS A 323 10.21 8.08 5.50
C LYS A 323 8.74 7.77 5.72
N MET A 324 8.33 7.59 6.98
CA MET A 324 6.91 7.36 7.31
C MET A 324 6.04 8.57 6.93
N ALA A 325 6.49 9.79 7.20
CA ALA A 325 5.79 11.02 6.84
C ALA A 325 5.66 11.20 5.32
N TYR A 326 6.73 10.89 4.58
CA TYR A 326 6.73 10.87 3.12
C TYR A 326 5.70 9.87 2.56
N LEU A 327 5.69 8.64 3.08
CA LEU A 327 4.76 7.60 2.64
C LEU A 327 3.31 7.96 2.96
N GLU A 328 3.02 8.50 4.14
CA GLU A 328 1.66 8.98 4.48
C GLU A 328 1.20 10.07 3.48
N TYR A 329 2.08 11.03 3.17
CA TYR A 329 1.80 12.11 2.21
C TYR A 329 1.56 11.59 0.79
N MET A 330 2.43 10.69 0.30
CA MET A 330 2.31 10.12 -1.04
C MET A 330 1.09 9.22 -1.17
N GLY A 331 0.69 8.53 -0.09
CA GLY A 331 -0.45 7.61 -0.11
C GLY A 331 -1.76 8.35 -0.35
N PHE A 332 -1.90 9.53 0.26
CA PHE A 332 -2.99 10.44 -0.06
C PHE A 332 -2.94 10.94 -1.51
N ALA A 333 -1.76 11.38 -1.97
CA ALA A 333 -1.61 11.93 -3.32
C ALA A 333 -1.95 10.89 -4.40
N PHE A 334 -1.63 9.62 -4.18
CA PHE A 334 -2.06 8.54 -5.08
C PHE A 334 -3.56 8.31 -4.96
N GLN A 335 -4.11 8.19 -3.75
CA GLN A 335 -5.56 7.99 -3.59
C GLN A 335 -6.39 9.07 -4.32
N LEU A 336 -5.89 10.30 -4.32
CA LEU A 336 -6.43 11.44 -5.05
C LEU A 336 -6.35 11.30 -6.58
N LEU A 337 -5.22 10.83 -7.11
CA LEU A 337 -5.04 10.64 -8.55
C LEU A 337 -6.04 9.63 -9.12
N ASP A 338 -6.34 8.60 -8.35
CA ASP A 338 -7.28 7.53 -8.70
C ASP A 338 -8.66 8.12 -8.95
N ASP A 339 -9.13 8.97 -8.03
CA ASP A 339 -10.42 9.64 -8.13
C ASP A 339 -10.52 10.57 -9.33
N LEU A 340 -9.42 11.25 -9.64
CA LEU A 340 -9.34 12.14 -10.79
C LEU A 340 -9.40 11.36 -12.10
N GLN A 341 -8.75 10.19 -12.15
CA GLN A 341 -8.73 9.36 -13.34
C GLN A 341 -10.07 8.64 -13.57
N VAL A 342 -10.78 8.24 -12.51
CA VAL A 342 -12.16 7.72 -12.58
C VAL A 342 -13.13 8.81 -13.07
N ARG A 343 -12.98 10.07 -12.63
CA ARG A 343 -13.76 11.21 -13.14
C ARG A 343 -13.55 11.44 -14.64
N CYS A 344 -12.33 11.27 -15.14
CA CYS A 344 -12.03 11.44 -16.57
C CYS A 344 -12.61 10.33 -17.47
N THR A 345 -13.00 9.17 -16.93
CA THR A 345 -13.45 8.01 -17.72
C THR A 345 -14.97 7.83 -17.79
N LYS A 346 -15.78 8.48 -16.94
CA LYS A 346 -17.26 8.38 -17.00
C LYS A 346 -17.96 9.71 -16.70
N PHE A 347 -18.41 10.40 -17.76
CA PHE A 347 -19.42 11.46 -17.67
C PHE A 347 -20.82 10.84 -17.74
N LYS A 348 -21.43 10.49 -16.60
CA LYS A 348 -22.90 10.43 -16.37
C LYS A 348 -23.16 9.91 -14.95
N ASN A 349 -23.90 10.70 -14.17
CA ASN A 349 -24.37 10.51 -12.78
C ASN A 349 -23.43 11.02 -11.68
N ARG A 350 -23.75 12.20 -11.15
CA ARG A 350 -22.99 12.97 -10.14
C ARG A 350 -23.19 12.53 -8.68
N ALA A 351 -23.78 11.37 -8.41
CA ALA A 351 -24.15 10.99 -7.03
C ALA A 351 -23.80 9.53 -6.63
N LYS A 352 -23.02 8.78 -7.43
CA LYS A 352 -22.68 7.38 -7.16
C LYS A 352 -21.23 6.99 -7.55
N PHE A 353 -20.28 7.92 -7.49
CA PHE A 353 -18.91 7.67 -7.93
C PHE A 353 -17.90 8.07 -6.86
N PHE A 354 -17.61 7.12 -5.97
CA PHE A 354 -16.51 7.24 -5.03
C PHE A 354 -15.90 5.86 -4.80
N PHE A 355 -14.61 5.75 -5.14
CA PHE A 355 -13.65 4.73 -4.71
C PHE A 355 -13.94 3.25 -5.00
N SER A 356 -13.64 2.83 -6.23
CA SER A 356 -12.98 1.54 -6.45
C SER A 356 -12.13 1.72 -7.71
N SER A 357 -10.81 1.55 -7.61
CA SER A 357 -9.90 1.09 -8.68
C SER A 357 -8.52 1.73 -8.55
N PHE A 358 -7.83 1.40 -7.48
CA PHE A 358 -6.36 1.46 -7.46
C PHE A 358 -5.80 0.43 -6.48
N ILE A 359 -6.64 0.02 -5.53
CA ILE A 359 -6.47 -1.23 -4.78
C ILE A 359 -7.59 -2.23 -5.12
N TYR A 360 -8.80 -1.77 -5.52
CA TYR A 360 -9.88 -2.65 -6.00
C TYR A 360 -10.49 -2.15 -7.31
N GLY A 361 -10.04 -2.70 -8.43
CA GLY A 361 -10.66 -2.57 -9.76
C GLY A 361 -9.72 -2.79 -10.92
#